data_AF-A0A7C5VJW4-F1
#
_entry.id   AF-A0A7C5VJW4-F1
#
_cell.length_a   1.000
_cell.length_b   1.000
_cell.length_c   1.000
_cell.angle_alpha   90.00
_cell.angle_beta   90.00
_cell.angle_gamma   90.00
#
_symmetry.space_group_name_H-M   'P 1'
#
loop_
_entity.id
_entity.type
_entity.pdbx_description
1 polymer ?
#
loop_
_entity_poly.entity_id
_entity_poly.type
_entity_poly.pdbx_seq_one_letter_code
_entity_poly.pdbx_strand_id
1 'polypeptide(L)'
;MARPRSQYCLKREELIQLLQQMPLKEALRLWQALGEDPKDFPLPANPQTLSRTIRKLRGEAGADGAKPPAYPSGEKAKTPGLSVRPGADEEGPEPLAKPPKPPAYPSGERRKTRGPSVRYPDPAGALAQELGGWRANLLYRARREENRVIQELAHSHRNVLLAFLNLAEAIPMPRRVPTALAWIREVLEQAKRLGDDTVIRVFQEVQRRSPENPLSYAAKILQSQKTEVRKWNPTGELF
;
A
#
# COMPACT_ATOMS: atom_id res chain seq x y z
N MET A 1 31.12 26.04 -11.86
CA MET A 1 31.22 25.45 -13.21
C MET A 1 30.89 23.97 -13.11
N ALA A 2 29.63 23.59 -13.33
CA ALA A 2 29.18 22.20 -13.26
C ALA A 2 29.56 21.48 -14.57
N ARG A 3 30.36 20.42 -14.47
CA ARG A 3 30.82 19.64 -15.63
C ARG A 3 29.67 18.80 -16.22
N PRO A 4 29.61 18.62 -17.55
CA PRO A 4 28.56 17.83 -18.20
C PRO A 4 28.64 16.35 -17.79
N ARG A 5 27.47 15.71 -17.62
CA ARG A 5 27.27 14.32 -17.16
C ARG A 5 27.96 13.24 -18.02
N SER A 6 28.48 13.58 -19.20
CA SER A 6 29.12 12.64 -20.13
C SER A 6 30.56 12.25 -19.77
N GLN A 7 31.18 12.87 -18.76
CA GLN A 7 32.55 12.55 -18.34
C GLN A 7 32.64 11.44 -17.28
N TYR A 8 31.51 10.92 -16.78
CA TYR A 8 31.48 9.89 -15.73
C TYR A 8 30.93 8.54 -16.24
N CYS A 9 31.15 8.23 -17.51
CA CYS A 9 30.91 6.89 -18.02
C CYS A 9 32.10 6.01 -17.61
N LEU A 10 32.00 5.33 -16.45
CA LEU A 10 32.87 4.18 -16.17
C LEU A 10 32.76 3.23 -17.36
N LYS A 11 33.90 2.77 -17.91
CA LYS A 11 33.86 1.75 -18.96
C LYS A 11 33.09 0.55 -18.40
N ARG A 12 32.22 -0.04 -19.23
CA ARG A 12 31.34 -1.15 -18.80
C ARG A 12 32.11 -2.26 -18.07
N GLU A 13 33.35 -2.51 -18.50
CA GLU A 13 34.27 -3.48 -17.91
C GLU A 13 34.75 -3.10 -16.50
N GLU A 14 35.12 -1.83 -16.29
CA GLU A 14 35.52 -1.30 -14.98
C GLU A 14 34.36 -1.33 -13.98
N LEU A 15 33.15 -1.05 -14.46
CA LEU A 15 31.94 -1.14 -13.67
C LEU A 15 31.62 -2.59 -13.27
N ILE A 16 31.79 -3.55 -14.18
CA ILE A 16 31.63 -4.97 -13.87
C ILE A 16 32.65 -5.44 -12.83
N GLN A 17 33.92 -5.02 -12.94
CA GLN A 17 34.95 -5.34 -11.93
C GLN A 17 34.59 -4.77 -10.55
N LEU A 18 34.09 -3.54 -10.49
CA LEU A 18 33.68 -2.91 -9.24
C LEU A 18 32.47 -3.64 -8.62
N LEU A 19 31.47 -4.02 -9.44
CA LEU A 19 30.33 -4.79 -8.98
C LEU A 19 30.72 -6.17 -8.45
N GLN A 20 31.76 -6.82 -9.01
CA GLN A 20 32.26 -8.12 -8.54
C GLN A 20 32.92 -8.06 -7.16
N GLN A 21 33.50 -6.91 -6.81
CA GLN A 21 34.17 -6.71 -5.52
C GLN A 21 33.19 -6.40 -4.38
N MET A 22 31.92 -6.18 -4.68
CA MET A 22 30.89 -5.76 -3.73
C MET A 22 29.89 -6.88 -3.42
N PRO A 23 29.28 -6.88 -2.21
CA PRO A 23 28.19 -7.80 -1.92
C PRO A 23 27.01 -7.50 -2.85
N LEU A 24 26.37 -8.57 -3.36
CA LEU A 24 25.30 -8.53 -4.37
C LEU A 24 24.21 -7.48 -4.09
N LYS A 25 23.86 -7.28 -2.81
CA LYS A 25 22.85 -6.31 -2.37
C LYS A 25 23.26 -4.86 -2.66
N GLU A 26 24.52 -4.53 -2.46
CA GLU A 26 25.04 -3.17 -2.68
C GLU A 26 25.31 -2.94 -4.16
N ALA A 27 25.83 -3.95 -4.85
CA ALA A 27 25.99 -3.94 -6.29
C ALA A 27 24.66 -3.70 -7.02
N LEU A 28 23.57 -4.36 -6.59
CA LEU A 28 22.21 -4.12 -7.12
C LEU A 28 21.66 -2.73 -6.80
N ARG A 29 22.00 -2.16 -5.64
CA ARG A 29 21.59 -0.78 -5.29
C ARG A 29 22.29 0.25 -6.16
N LEU A 30 23.59 0.06 -6.42
CA LEU A 30 24.35 0.91 -7.34
C LEU A 30 23.80 0.81 -8.76
N TRP A 31 23.51 -0.41 -9.22
CA TRP A 31 22.88 -0.64 -10.53
C TRP A 31 21.53 0.09 -10.66
N GLN A 32 20.67 0.00 -9.65
CA GLN A 32 19.40 0.74 -9.62
C GLN A 32 19.59 2.26 -9.55
N ALA A 33 20.63 2.74 -8.83
CA ALA A 33 20.95 4.17 -8.74
C ALA A 33 21.47 4.74 -10.07
N LEU A 34 22.06 3.90 -10.92
CA LEU A 34 22.47 4.25 -12.29
C LEU A 34 21.28 4.32 -13.26
N GLY A 35 20.08 3.93 -12.83
CA GLY A 35 18.86 3.96 -13.65
C GLY A 35 18.68 2.73 -14.53
N GLU A 36 19.52 1.71 -14.36
CA GLU A 36 19.48 0.46 -15.12
C GLU A 36 18.52 -0.57 -14.49
N ASP A 37 17.94 -1.42 -15.33
CA ASP A 37 16.97 -2.42 -14.87
C ASP A 37 17.64 -3.52 -14.03
N PRO A 38 17.13 -3.83 -12.82
CA PRO A 38 17.74 -4.82 -11.93
C PRO A 38 17.66 -6.27 -12.45
N LYS A 39 16.88 -6.50 -13.50
CA LYS A 39 16.78 -7.80 -14.19
C LYS A 39 17.94 -8.04 -15.16
N ASP A 40 18.54 -6.97 -15.68
CA ASP A 40 19.66 -7.02 -16.63
C ASP A 40 21.02 -6.92 -15.91
N PHE A 41 21.06 -7.38 -14.66
CA PHE A 41 22.24 -7.29 -13.82
C PHE A 41 23.39 -8.13 -14.42
N PRO A 42 24.57 -7.53 -14.67
CA PRO A 42 25.59 -8.13 -15.53
C PRO A 42 26.43 -9.23 -14.88
N LEU A 43 26.24 -9.52 -13.58
CA LEU A 43 27.05 -10.54 -12.88
C LEU A 43 26.42 -11.94 -12.96
N PRO A 44 27.25 -13.01 -13.03
CA PRO A 44 26.79 -14.40 -13.03
C PRO A 44 26.32 -14.80 -11.62
N ALA A 45 25.19 -14.25 -11.19
CA ALA A 45 24.51 -14.67 -9.98
C ALA A 45 23.35 -15.59 -10.35
N ASN A 46 23.18 -16.67 -9.59
CA ASN A 46 22.09 -17.61 -9.79
C ASN A 46 20.75 -16.84 -9.85
N PRO A 47 19.92 -16.98 -10.90
CA PRO A 47 18.75 -16.13 -11.15
C PRO A 47 17.75 -16.12 -9.99
N GLN A 48 17.69 -17.20 -9.20
CA GLN A 48 16.88 -17.27 -7.99
C GLN A 48 17.41 -16.37 -6.87
N THR A 49 18.72 -16.23 -6.73
CA THR A 49 19.36 -15.37 -5.73
C THR A 49 19.22 -13.89 -6.07
N LEU A 50 19.32 -13.52 -7.35
CA LEU A 50 19.00 -12.18 -7.85
C LEU A 50 17.54 -11.84 -7.59
N SER A 51 16.61 -12.72 -7.94
CA SER A 51 15.17 -12.49 -7.72
C SER A 51 14.83 -12.30 -6.24
N ARG A 52 15.41 -13.14 -5.36
CA ARG A 52 15.24 -13.03 -3.90
C ARG A 52 15.81 -11.72 -3.34
N THR A 53 16.97 -11.29 -3.82
CA THR A 53 17.61 -10.06 -3.33
C THR A 53 16.92 -8.80 -3.86
N ILE A 54 16.44 -8.80 -5.10
CA ILE A 54 15.57 -7.75 -5.64
C ILE A 54 14.27 -7.64 -4.82
N ARG A 55 13.61 -8.77 -4.49
CA ARG A 55 12.43 -8.77 -3.61
C ARG A 55 12.74 -8.19 -2.22
N LYS A 56 13.85 -8.60 -1.61
CA LYS A 56 14.32 -8.06 -0.32
C LYS A 56 14.63 -6.56 -0.38
N LEU A 57 15.20 -6.07 -1.49
CA LEU A 57 15.50 -4.66 -1.70
C LEU A 57 14.23 -3.82 -1.93
N ARG A 58 13.22 -4.38 -2.60
CA ARG A 58 11.91 -3.75 -2.83
C ARG A 58 11.03 -3.72 -1.57
N GLY A 59 11.49 -4.32 -0.46
CA GLY A 59 10.71 -4.42 0.77
C GLY A 59 9.52 -5.38 0.65
N GLU A 60 9.50 -6.25 -0.37
CA GLU A 60 8.54 -7.34 -0.49
C GLU A 60 8.95 -8.44 0.50
N ALA A 61 8.57 -8.25 1.77
CA ALA A 61 8.59 -9.31 2.76
C ALA A 61 7.48 -10.31 2.40
N GLY A 62 7.83 -11.33 1.62
CA GLY A 62 6.89 -12.39 1.24
C GLY A 62 7.59 -13.69 0.86
N ALA A 63 7.53 -14.64 1.80
CA ALA A 63 7.61 -16.08 1.60
C ALA A 63 8.93 -16.69 1.07
N ASP A 64 9.78 -17.12 2.00
CA ASP A 64 10.55 -18.35 1.84
C ASP A 64 10.42 -19.14 3.16
N GLY A 65 9.63 -20.21 3.12
CA GLY A 65 9.43 -21.10 4.27
C GLY A 65 8.08 -21.79 4.35
N ALA A 66 7.43 -22.15 3.23
CA ALA A 66 6.30 -23.07 3.26
C ALA A 66 6.38 -24.03 2.05
N LYS A 67 6.80 -25.27 2.33
CA LYS A 67 6.52 -26.44 1.48
C LYS A 67 5.01 -26.50 1.20
N PRO A 68 4.57 -26.91 0.00
CA PRO A 68 3.16 -27.12 -0.26
C PRO A 68 2.69 -28.38 0.49
N PRO A 69 1.55 -28.37 1.21
CA PRO A 69 0.90 -29.62 1.57
C PRO A 69 0.09 -30.10 0.37
N ALA A 70 0.40 -31.30 -0.09
CA ALA A 70 -0.47 -32.11 -0.92
C ALA A 70 -1.77 -32.42 -0.14
N TYR A 71 -2.92 -32.29 -0.80
CA TYR A 71 -4.16 -32.91 -0.36
C TYR A 71 -4.00 -34.45 -0.41
N PRO A 72 -4.74 -35.21 0.44
CA PRO A 72 -5.99 -35.72 -0.09
C PRO A 72 -7.19 -35.63 0.87
N SER A 73 -8.33 -35.63 0.21
CA SER A 73 -9.70 -35.68 0.66
C SER A 73 -10.07 -37.02 1.34
N GLY A 74 -10.97 -36.94 2.33
CA GLY A 74 -12.18 -37.78 2.36
C GLY A 74 -12.12 -39.22 2.91
N GLU A 75 -12.75 -39.37 4.08
CA GLU A 75 -13.72 -40.42 4.45
C GLU A 75 -13.31 -41.91 4.64
N LYS A 76 -13.47 -42.33 5.92
CA LYS A 76 -14.09 -43.57 6.46
C LYS A 76 -13.83 -44.92 5.79
N ALA A 77 -13.24 -45.87 6.55
CA ALA A 77 -13.81 -47.22 6.81
C ALA A 77 -12.93 -48.13 7.71
N LYS A 78 -13.57 -48.67 8.76
CA LYS A 78 -13.51 -50.01 9.38
C LYS A 78 -12.26 -50.94 9.24
N THR A 79 -11.61 -51.19 10.39
CA THR A 79 -11.26 -52.50 11.03
C THR A 79 -10.36 -53.53 10.28
N PRO A 80 -9.90 -54.64 10.91
CA PRO A 80 -8.54 -54.84 11.40
C PRO A 80 -7.82 -56.03 10.71
N GLY A 81 -6.50 -56.22 10.91
CA GLY A 81 -5.82 -57.37 10.30
C GLY A 81 -4.42 -57.66 10.80
N LEU A 82 -4.30 -58.80 11.51
CA LEU A 82 -3.10 -59.55 11.87
C LEU A 82 -2.10 -59.80 10.73
N SER A 83 -0.79 -59.86 11.04
CA SER A 83 0.04 -61.10 10.97
C SER A 83 1.56 -60.83 11.06
N VAL A 84 2.26 -61.35 12.09
CA VAL A 84 3.19 -62.53 12.07
C VAL A 84 4.56 -62.18 11.43
N ARG A 85 5.62 -61.84 12.22
CA ARG A 85 6.74 -62.66 12.81
C ARG A 85 7.87 -63.02 11.78
N PRO A 86 9.07 -63.54 12.16
CA PRO A 86 10.04 -63.16 13.22
C PRO A 86 11.55 -63.27 12.77
N GLY A 87 12.48 -62.70 13.57
CA GLY A 87 13.83 -63.23 13.90
C GLY A 87 14.99 -63.22 12.87
N ALA A 88 16.13 -62.61 13.25
CA ALA A 88 17.51 -63.11 13.08
C ALA A 88 18.56 -62.05 13.50
N ASP A 89 19.17 -62.28 14.66
CA ASP A 89 20.60 -62.26 15.01
C ASP A 89 21.58 -61.17 14.53
N GLU A 90 22.24 -60.62 15.55
CA GLU A 90 23.66 -60.23 15.69
C GLU A 90 24.24 -58.90 15.16
N GLU A 91 25.05 -58.32 16.05
CA GLU A 91 26.17 -57.37 15.89
C GLU A 91 25.91 -55.87 15.67
N GLY A 92 26.41 -55.06 16.63
CA GLY A 92 26.97 -53.74 16.35
C GLY A 92 26.44 -52.57 17.20
N PRO A 93 27.30 -51.64 17.66
CA PRO A 93 27.11 -50.88 18.89
C PRO A 93 26.23 -49.63 18.77
N GLU A 94 25.81 -49.14 19.95
CA GLU A 94 25.02 -47.93 20.23
C GLU A 94 25.23 -46.75 19.25
N PRO A 95 24.16 -46.23 18.62
CA PRO A 95 24.24 -44.92 17.99
C PRO A 95 24.12 -43.81 19.04
N LEU A 96 25.28 -43.19 19.28
CA LEU A 96 25.54 -41.86 19.83
C LEU A 96 24.31 -40.96 20.06
N ALA A 97 24.19 -40.54 21.32
CA ALA A 97 23.35 -39.51 21.90
C ALA A 97 22.68 -38.54 20.91
N LYS A 98 21.34 -38.57 20.90
CA LYS A 98 20.50 -37.49 20.36
C LYS A 98 20.94 -36.16 21.02
N PRO A 99 21.17 -35.08 20.26
CA PRO A 99 21.43 -33.77 20.87
C PRO A 99 20.23 -33.37 21.75
N PRO A 100 20.46 -32.72 22.90
CA PRO A 100 19.39 -32.38 23.83
C PRO A 100 18.34 -31.53 23.13
N LYS A 101 17.08 -31.92 23.26
CA LYS A 101 15.94 -31.09 22.86
C LYS A 101 16.13 -29.70 23.46
N PRO A 102 16.11 -28.61 22.67
CA PRO A 102 16.01 -27.29 23.25
C PRO A 102 14.71 -27.21 24.06
N PRO A 103 14.70 -26.51 25.21
CA PRO A 103 13.53 -26.42 26.04
C PRO A 103 12.36 -25.89 25.22
N ALA A 104 11.18 -26.49 25.43
CA ALA A 104 9.95 -26.11 24.78
C ALA A 104 9.74 -24.60 24.99
N TYR A 105 9.98 -23.81 23.95
CA TYR A 105 9.43 -22.47 23.91
C TYR A 105 7.91 -22.64 24.01
N PRO A 106 7.23 -21.95 24.95
CA PRO A 106 5.79 -21.97 24.97
C PRO A 106 5.35 -21.52 23.59
N SER A 107 4.53 -22.37 22.97
CA SER A 107 3.78 -22.07 21.76
C SER A 107 3.47 -20.59 21.76
N GLY A 108 4.12 -19.87 20.84
CA GLY A 108 3.80 -18.48 20.59
C GLY A 108 2.40 -18.48 20.03
N GLU A 109 1.41 -18.55 20.92
CA GLU A 109 0.10 -17.97 20.71
C GLU A 109 0.40 -16.64 20.03
N ARG A 110 0.05 -16.59 18.74
CA ARG A 110 -0.03 -15.34 18.01
C ARG A 110 -0.75 -14.40 18.94
N ARG A 111 0.00 -13.49 19.55
CA ARG A 111 -0.52 -12.42 20.38
C ARG A 111 -1.45 -11.61 19.49
N LYS A 112 -2.72 -12.04 19.43
CA LYS A 112 -3.88 -11.15 19.30
C LYS A 112 -3.99 -10.40 20.62
N THR A 113 -2.96 -9.61 20.89
CA THR A 113 -2.91 -8.58 21.92
C THR A 113 -2.25 -7.37 21.29
N ARG A 114 -2.78 -6.94 20.14
CA ARG A 114 -3.22 -5.55 20.13
C ARG A 114 -4.30 -5.54 21.19
N GLY A 115 -4.08 -4.86 22.32
CA GLY A 115 -5.15 -4.62 23.27
C GLY A 115 -6.32 -3.92 22.58
N PRO A 116 -7.31 -3.40 23.32
CA PRO A 116 -8.07 -2.29 22.76
C PRO A 116 -7.03 -1.17 22.53
N SER A 117 -6.39 -1.18 21.36
CA SER A 117 -5.93 0.04 20.73
C SER A 117 -7.17 0.89 20.85
N VAL A 118 -7.08 1.98 21.61
CA VAL A 118 -8.02 3.08 21.51
C VAL A 118 -7.97 3.42 20.04
N ARG A 119 -8.81 2.74 19.26
CA ARG A 119 -8.92 2.92 17.83
C ARG A 119 -9.65 4.23 17.81
N TYR A 120 -8.86 5.29 17.76
CA TYR A 120 -9.36 6.55 17.28
C TYR A 120 -10.18 6.21 16.04
N PRO A 121 -11.45 6.65 15.97
CA PRO A 121 -12.28 6.33 14.84
C PRO A 121 -11.47 6.62 13.57
N ASP A 122 -11.39 5.63 12.68
CA ASP A 122 -10.70 5.73 11.39
C ASP A 122 -11.78 5.90 10.31
N PRO A 123 -12.43 7.08 10.25
CA PRO A 123 -13.55 7.31 9.36
C PRO A 123 -13.14 7.13 7.90
N ALA A 124 -11.93 7.55 7.51
CA ALA A 124 -11.45 7.34 6.15
C ALA A 124 -11.24 5.83 5.84
N GLY A 125 -10.72 5.06 6.80
CA GLY A 125 -10.55 3.62 6.67
C GLY A 125 -11.88 2.85 6.60
N ALA A 126 -12.87 3.25 7.40
CA ALA A 126 -14.22 2.69 7.35
C ALA A 126 -14.90 3.00 6.00
N LEU A 127 -14.83 4.26 5.55
CA LEU A 127 -15.35 4.68 4.26
C LEU A 127 -14.67 3.94 3.08
N ALA A 128 -13.37 3.67 3.18
CA ALA A 128 -12.66 2.89 2.18
C ALA A 128 -13.17 1.44 2.09
N GLN A 129 -13.51 0.83 3.22
CA GLN A 129 -14.10 -0.51 3.25
C GLN A 129 -15.52 -0.54 2.67
N GLU A 130 -16.31 0.51 2.91
CA GLU A 130 -17.66 0.66 2.35
C GLU A 130 -17.64 0.83 0.82
N LEU A 131 -16.74 1.67 0.29
CA LEU A 131 -16.76 2.07 -1.12
C LEU A 131 -16.02 1.13 -2.06
N GLY A 132 -14.96 0.47 -1.58
CA GLY A 132 -14.15 -0.45 -2.39
C GLY A 132 -13.48 0.18 -3.62
N GLY A 133 -12.85 -0.69 -4.43
CA GLY A 133 -12.30 -0.35 -5.74
C GLY A 133 -11.30 0.81 -5.76
N TRP A 134 -11.43 1.68 -6.76
CA TRP A 134 -10.53 2.83 -6.95
C TRP A 134 -10.70 3.89 -5.85
N ARG A 135 -11.92 4.04 -5.29
CA ARG A 135 -12.22 4.97 -4.19
C ARG A 135 -11.47 4.55 -2.93
N ALA A 136 -11.49 3.27 -2.58
CA ALA A 136 -10.71 2.73 -1.47
C ALA A 136 -9.20 2.94 -1.66
N ASN A 137 -8.68 2.67 -2.86
CA ASN A 137 -7.28 2.91 -3.17
C ASN A 137 -6.89 4.38 -3.00
N LEU A 138 -7.72 5.32 -3.46
CA LEU A 138 -7.51 6.75 -3.24
C LEU A 138 -7.47 7.08 -1.75
N LEU A 139 -8.44 6.62 -0.95
CA LEU A 139 -8.49 6.88 0.49
C LEU A 139 -7.29 6.31 1.24
N TYR A 140 -6.83 5.10 0.88
CA TYR A 140 -5.62 4.52 1.48
C TYR A 140 -4.34 5.27 1.09
N ARG A 141 -4.24 5.79 -0.14
CA ARG A 141 -3.12 6.63 -0.55
C ARG A 141 -3.15 8.00 0.13
N ALA A 142 -4.31 8.64 0.13
CA ALA A 142 -4.55 9.89 0.85
C ALA A 142 -4.23 9.75 2.35
N ARG A 143 -4.49 8.59 2.95
CA ARG A 143 -4.11 8.31 4.33
C ARG A 143 -2.58 8.29 4.55
N ARG A 144 -1.80 7.87 3.55
CA ARG A 144 -0.33 7.87 3.62
C ARG A 144 0.26 9.27 3.41
N GLU A 145 -0.32 10.05 2.51
CA GLU A 145 0.22 11.35 2.08
C GLU A 145 -0.36 12.53 2.89
N GLU A 146 -1.66 12.47 3.22
CA GLU A 146 -2.46 13.54 3.82
C GLU A 146 -3.39 13.05 4.92
N ASN A 147 -2.88 12.21 5.83
CA ASN A 147 -3.68 11.52 6.85
C ASN A 147 -4.65 12.46 7.59
N ARG A 148 -4.18 13.60 8.08
CA ARG A 148 -5.05 14.53 8.84
C ARG A 148 -6.20 15.08 7.99
N VAL A 149 -5.90 15.47 6.76
CA VAL A 149 -6.87 16.08 5.82
C VAL A 149 -7.95 15.08 5.48
N ILE A 150 -7.58 13.85 5.10
CA ILE A 150 -8.57 12.85 4.71
C ILE A 150 -9.40 12.35 5.89
N GLN A 151 -8.82 12.24 7.09
CA GLN A 151 -9.57 11.85 8.28
C GLN A 151 -10.58 12.94 8.68
N GLU A 152 -10.19 14.21 8.62
CA GLU A 152 -11.09 15.34 8.87
C GLU A 152 -12.20 15.40 7.81
N LEU A 153 -11.86 15.27 6.53
CA LEU A 153 -12.84 15.26 5.45
C LEU A 153 -13.82 14.08 5.59
N ALA A 154 -13.35 12.90 5.98
CA ALA A 154 -14.19 11.73 6.21
C ALA A 154 -15.04 11.81 7.49
N HIS A 155 -14.55 12.53 8.52
CA HIS A 155 -15.26 12.69 9.79
C HIS A 155 -16.30 13.81 9.76
N SER A 156 -15.84 15.02 9.41
CA SER A 156 -16.60 16.27 9.52
C SER A 156 -17.33 16.62 8.23
N HIS A 157 -16.80 16.21 7.08
CA HIS A 157 -17.28 16.60 5.75
C HIS A 157 -17.61 15.38 4.87
N ARG A 158 -18.13 14.30 5.47
CA ARG A 158 -18.31 12.99 4.79
C ARG A 158 -19.08 13.11 3.48
N ASN A 159 -20.13 13.93 3.45
CA ASN A 159 -20.97 14.12 2.27
C ASN A 159 -20.25 14.89 1.16
N VAL A 160 -19.41 15.87 1.53
CA VAL A 160 -18.54 16.58 0.58
C VAL A 160 -17.53 15.62 -0.04
N LEU A 161 -16.91 14.76 0.78
CA LEU A 161 -15.98 13.74 0.29
C LEU A 161 -16.67 12.80 -0.70
N LEU A 162 -17.89 12.32 -0.41
CA LEU A 162 -18.64 11.47 -1.33
C LEU A 162 -19.00 12.20 -2.64
N ALA A 163 -19.46 13.44 -2.55
CA ALA A 163 -19.76 14.25 -3.73
C ALA A 163 -18.51 14.48 -4.60
N PHE A 164 -17.37 14.75 -3.97
CA PHE A 164 -16.08 14.85 -4.66
C PHE A 164 -15.68 13.55 -5.37
N LEU A 165 -15.82 12.40 -4.69
CA LEU A 165 -15.51 11.11 -5.28
C LEU A 165 -16.40 10.80 -6.49
N ASN A 166 -17.68 11.19 -6.44
CA ASN A 166 -18.61 11.04 -7.58
C ASN A 166 -18.24 11.99 -8.72
N LEU A 167 -17.85 13.23 -8.42
CA LEU A 167 -17.36 14.17 -9.43
C LEU A 167 -16.09 13.63 -10.12
N ALA A 168 -15.19 13.01 -9.36
CA ALA A 168 -13.97 12.41 -9.88
C ALA A 168 -14.21 11.15 -10.74
N GLU A 169 -15.39 10.51 -10.69
CA GLU A 169 -15.70 9.36 -11.57
C GLU A 169 -15.68 9.73 -13.04
N ALA A 170 -16.01 10.97 -13.40
CA ALA A 170 -15.97 11.45 -14.78
C ALA A 170 -14.54 11.47 -15.35
N ILE A 171 -13.50 11.42 -14.50
CA ILE A 171 -12.11 11.34 -14.97
C ILE A 171 -11.79 9.88 -15.35
N PRO A 172 -11.24 9.60 -16.54
CA PRO A 172 -10.87 8.23 -16.91
C PRO A 172 -9.66 7.72 -16.09
N MET A 173 -9.62 6.41 -15.84
CA MET A 173 -8.42 5.73 -15.37
C MET A 173 -7.35 5.76 -16.48
N PRO A 174 -6.05 5.93 -16.18
CA PRO A 174 -5.41 5.85 -14.85
C PRO A 174 -5.27 7.19 -14.11
N ARG A 175 -5.66 8.32 -14.72
CA ARG A 175 -5.41 9.66 -14.19
C ARG A 175 -6.28 10.01 -12.98
N ARG A 176 -7.42 9.33 -12.81
CA ARG A 176 -8.40 9.59 -11.74
C ARG A 176 -7.77 9.66 -10.34
N VAL A 177 -7.05 8.62 -9.92
CA VAL A 177 -6.51 8.56 -8.54
C VAL A 177 -5.46 9.63 -8.28
N PRO A 178 -4.41 9.81 -9.13
CA PRO A 178 -3.46 10.90 -8.94
C PRO A 178 -4.10 12.28 -8.95
N THR A 179 -5.05 12.52 -9.85
CA THR A 179 -5.73 13.83 -9.96
C THR A 179 -6.58 14.09 -8.73
N ALA A 180 -7.41 13.12 -8.32
CA ALA A 180 -8.25 13.28 -7.14
C ALA A 180 -7.41 13.45 -5.87
N LEU A 181 -6.27 12.75 -5.74
CA LEU A 181 -5.41 12.88 -4.58
C LEU A 181 -4.83 14.30 -4.42
N ALA A 182 -4.41 14.92 -5.52
CA ALA A 182 -3.88 16.29 -5.52
C ALA A 182 -4.92 17.34 -5.05
N TRP A 183 -6.21 17.02 -5.11
CA TRP A 183 -7.31 17.94 -4.81
C TRP A 183 -7.85 17.81 -3.37
N ILE A 184 -7.44 16.80 -2.60
CA ILE A 184 -8.04 16.50 -1.30
C ILE A 184 -7.93 17.69 -0.32
N ARG A 185 -6.79 18.38 -0.29
CA ARG A 185 -6.62 19.61 0.51
C ARG A 185 -7.56 20.72 0.09
N GLU A 186 -7.62 21.00 -1.21
CA GLU A 186 -8.44 22.08 -1.74
C GLU A 186 -9.92 21.83 -1.42
N VAL A 187 -10.39 20.60 -1.54
CA VAL A 187 -11.78 20.25 -1.17
C VAL A 187 -12.05 20.53 0.32
N LEU A 188 -11.12 20.18 1.22
CA LEU A 188 -11.26 20.49 2.64
C LEU A 188 -11.29 22.00 2.90
N GLU A 189 -10.40 22.76 2.25
CA GLU A 189 -10.35 24.21 2.37
C GLU A 189 -11.64 24.87 1.89
N GLN A 190 -12.19 24.42 0.76
CA GLN A 190 -13.46 24.94 0.25
C GLN A 190 -14.64 24.57 1.14
N ALA A 191 -14.67 23.34 1.69
CA ALA A 191 -15.69 22.93 2.66
C ALA A 191 -15.66 23.81 3.92
N LYS A 192 -14.47 24.10 4.45
CA LYS A 192 -14.30 25.01 5.59
C LYS A 192 -14.68 26.45 5.27
N ARG A 193 -14.39 26.93 4.05
CA ARG A 193 -14.63 28.32 3.64
C ARG A 193 -16.09 28.60 3.31
N LEU A 194 -16.74 27.71 2.57
CA LEU A 194 -18.07 27.94 1.98
C LEU A 194 -19.19 27.12 2.65
N GLY A 195 -18.84 26.12 3.46
CA GLY A 195 -19.76 25.15 4.02
C GLY A 195 -20.07 24.00 3.05
N ASP A 196 -20.44 22.85 3.63
CA ASP A 196 -20.65 21.59 2.92
C ASP A 196 -21.72 21.68 1.84
N ASP A 197 -22.85 22.30 2.16
CA ASP A 197 -24.00 22.39 1.25
C ASP A 197 -23.65 23.14 -0.04
N THR A 198 -22.91 24.24 0.08
CA THR A 198 -22.47 25.03 -1.07
C THR A 198 -21.55 24.21 -1.96
N VAL A 199 -20.56 23.53 -1.38
CA VAL A 199 -19.60 22.72 -2.13
C VAL A 199 -20.29 21.55 -2.82
N ILE A 200 -21.18 20.84 -2.12
CA ILE A 200 -21.94 19.72 -2.67
C ILE A 200 -22.81 20.18 -3.85
N ARG A 201 -23.51 21.31 -3.72
CA ARG A 201 -24.32 21.89 -4.82
C ARG A 201 -23.49 22.17 -6.05
N VAL A 202 -22.32 22.79 -5.87
CA VAL A 202 -21.40 23.07 -6.98
C VAL A 202 -20.94 21.77 -7.64
N PHE A 203 -20.50 20.77 -6.86
CA PHE A 203 -20.08 19.49 -7.44
C PHE A 203 -21.19 18.78 -8.22
N GLN A 204 -22.42 18.79 -7.70
CA GLN A 204 -23.58 18.23 -8.40
C GLN A 204 -23.91 18.99 -9.70
N GLU A 205 -23.82 20.32 -9.69
CA GLU A 205 -24.02 21.13 -10.88
C GLU A 205 -22.95 20.84 -11.94
N VAL A 206 -21.69 20.76 -11.55
CA VAL A 206 -20.60 20.41 -12.45
C VAL A 206 -20.79 19.01 -13.02
N GLN A 207 -21.20 18.06 -12.19
CA GLN A 207 -21.48 16.70 -12.64
C GLN A 207 -22.59 16.68 -13.72
N ARG A 208 -23.66 17.46 -13.54
CA ARG A 208 -24.74 17.59 -14.55
C ARG A 208 -24.26 18.20 -15.85
N ARG A 209 -23.35 19.18 -15.80
CA ARG A 209 -22.78 19.82 -16.99
C ARG A 209 -21.73 18.95 -17.69
N SER A 210 -21.16 17.97 -16.99
CA SER A 210 -20.17 17.00 -17.49
C SER A 210 -19.05 17.63 -18.35
N PRO A 211 -18.31 18.63 -17.83
CA PRO A 211 -17.19 19.22 -18.56
C PRO A 211 -16.03 18.23 -18.67
N GLU A 212 -15.15 18.43 -19.66
CA GLU A 212 -13.98 17.57 -19.88
C GLU A 212 -13.05 17.47 -18.66
N ASN A 213 -12.91 18.56 -17.89
CA ASN A 213 -12.14 18.59 -16.66
C ASN A 213 -13.02 19.05 -15.47
N PRO A 214 -13.70 18.10 -14.81
CA PRO A 214 -14.71 18.41 -13.78
C PRO A 214 -14.12 19.06 -12.54
N LEU A 215 -12.95 18.60 -12.07
CA LEU A 215 -12.34 19.17 -10.87
C LEU A 215 -11.87 20.61 -11.11
N SER A 216 -11.19 20.86 -12.24
CA SER A 216 -10.70 22.21 -12.55
C SER A 216 -11.84 23.20 -12.78
N TYR A 217 -12.93 22.75 -13.42
CA TYR A 217 -14.12 23.58 -13.58
C TYR A 217 -14.81 23.85 -12.23
N ALA A 218 -14.88 22.85 -11.35
CA ALA A 218 -15.41 23.04 -9.99
C ALA A 218 -14.59 24.04 -9.17
N ALA A 219 -13.25 24.04 -9.23
CA ALA A 219 -12.46 25.08 -8.54
C ALA A 219 -12.81 26.48 -9.04
N LYS A 220 -12.93 26.69 -10.36
CA LYS A 220 -13.27 28.01 -10.89
C LYS A 220 -14.59 28.51 -10.31
N ILE A 221 -15.59 27.64 -10.25
CA ILE A 221 -16.89 27.99 -9.65
C ILE A 221 -16.72 28.24 -8.16
N LEU A 222 -16.09 27.34 -7.41
CA LEU A 222 -15.89 27.49 -5.96
C LEU A 222 -15.14 28.77 -5.64
N GLN A 223 -14.08 29.11 -6.36
CA GLN A 223 -13.32 30.35 -6.20
C GLN A 223 -14.17 31.60 -6.47
N SER A 224 -15.12 31.53 -7.41
CA SER A 224 -16.05 32.63 -7.68
C SER A 224 -17.15 32.78 -6.62
N GLN A 225 -17.38 31.76 -5.78
CA GLN A 225 -18.35 31.85 -4.68
C GLN A 225 -17.85 32.82 -3.61
N LYS A 226 -18.67 33.84 -3.33
CA LYS A 226 -18.46 34.76 -2.21
C LYS A 226 -18.93 34.10 -0.93
N THR A 227 -18.14 34.26 0.15
CA THR A 227 -18.61 33.96 1.49
C THR A 227 -19.64 35.04 1.85
N GLU A 228 -20.93 34.69 1.90
CA GLU A 228 -21.94 35.57 2.46
C GLU A 228 -21.68 35.69 3.96
N VAL A 229 -20.82 36.64 4.33
CA VAL A 229 -20.71 37.07 5.73
C VAL A 229 -22.00 37.82 6.01
N ARG A 230 -22.98 37.14 6.60
CA ARG A 230 -24.12 37.80 7.26
C ARG A 230 -23.54 38.67 8.38
N LYS A 231 -23.22 39.92 8.04
CA LYS A 231 -22.88 40.95 9.02
C LYS A 231 -24.15 41.27 9.77
N TRP A 232 -24.21 40.87 11.03
CA TRP A 232 -25.22 41.36 11.94
C TRP A 232 -24.94 42.84 12.21
N ASN A 233 -25.84 43.71 11.75
CA ASN A 233 -25.89 45.07 12.26
C ASN A 233 -26.45 45.00 13.71
N PRO A 234 -26.00 45.87 14.64
CA PRO A 234 -26.53 45.91 16.01
C PRO A 234 -28.04 46.23 16.09
N THR A 235 -28.69 46.51 14.95
CA THR A 235 -30.10 46.90 14.83
C THR A 235 -31.01 45.78 14.29
N GLY A 236 -30.50 44.58 13.99
CA GLY A 236 -31.35 43.40 13.73
C GLY A 236 -32.06 43.32 12.37
N GLU A 237 -31.75 44.19 11.40
CA GLU A 237 -32.30 44.09 10.04
C GLU A 237 -31.32 43.37 9.09
N LEU A 238 -31.83 42.36 8.36
CA LEU A 238 -31.11 41.53 7.39
C LEU A 238 -31.13 42.18 6.00
N PHE A 239 -29.96 42.30 5.36
CA PHE A 239 -29.79 42.47 3.92
C PHE A 239 -29.24 41.18 3.31
#